data_AF-A0A0R3RAD2-F1
#
_entry.id   AF-A0A0R3RAD2-F1
#
_cell.length_a   1.000
_cell.length_b   1.000
_cell.length_c   1.000
_cell.angle_alpha   90.00
_cell.angle_beta   90.00
_cell.angle_gamma   90.00
#
_symmetry.space_group_name_H-M   'P 1'
#
loop_
_entity.id
_entity.type
_entity.pdbx_description
1 polymer ?
#
loop_
_entity_poly.entity_id
_entity_poly.type
_entity_poly.pdbx_seq_one_letter_code
_entity_poly.pdbx_strand_id
1 'polypeptide(L)'
;MLAKKRVPRMRHNYEVAPGVMRFSAARMYAKRGAYAKKTYPTVEKKMRRKVKFVVKPIGGDKNGKERKVLIKKEPKYLKECRTTRRTKRSPKKTALRRSITPGTILIILAGRHKGKRVIFLKQLEKSGLLLVTGPMKLNSTPLRRIAQAFVIATKTKLDISGLKVPEHIDDAYFRRFNFKKAPKKGDANIFTQGTTVSSYRFF
;
A
#
# COMPACT_ATOMS: atom_id res chain seq x y z
N MET A 1 -24.28 4.80 24.52
CA MET A 1 -24.43 5.82 23.44
C MET A 1 -23.75 5.32 22.17
N LEU A 2 -24.54 4.95 21.16
CA LEU A 2 -24.03 4.51 19.86
C LEU A 2 -23.20 5.65 19.23
N ALA A 3 -21.93 5.40 18.92
CA ALA A 3 -21.10 6.40 18.25
C ALA A 3 -21.73 6.73 16.89
N LYS A 4 -22.27 7.95 16.72
CA LYS A 4 -22.80 8.46 15.45
C LYS A 4 -21.77 8.21 14.35
N LYS A 5 -22.12 7.36 13.38
CA LYS A 5 -21.31 7.05 12.19
C LYS A 5 -20.95 8.39 11.53
N ARG A 6 -19.68 8.78 11.54
CA ARG A 6 -19.23 10.04 10.94
C ARG A 6 -19.43 9.95 9.43
N VAL A 7 -20.53 10.51 8.93
CA VAL A 7 -20.72 10.71 7.50
C VAL A 7 -19.61 11.64 6.98
N PRO A 8 -18.96 11.31 5.85
CA PRO A 8 -17.94 12.16 5.27
C PRO A 8 -18.57 13.50 4.90
N ARG A 9 -18.13 14.57 5.55
CA ARG A 9 -18.63 15.92 5.28
C ARG A 9 -18.03 16.38 3.95
N MET A 10 -18.87 16.55 2.93
CA MET A 10 -18.42 17.09 1.65
C MET A 10 -17.73 18.45 1.85
N ARG A 11 -16.67 18.69 1.08
CA ARG A 11 -15.99 19.98 1.09
C ARG A 11 -16.98 21.06 0.60
N HIS A 12 -17.08 22.16 1.33
CA HIS A 12 -18.01 23.25 0.98
C HIS A 12 -17.54 24.06 -0.26
N ASN A 13 -16.28 23.90 -0.66
CA ASN A 13 -15.65 24.49 -1.83
C ASN A 13 -14.92 23.38 -2.59
N TYR A 14 -14.98 23.38 -3.91
CA TYR A 14 -14.37 22.37 -4.76
C TYR A 14 -13.43 23.02 -5.79
N GLU A 15 -12.53 22.22 -6.33
CA GLU A 15 -11.49 22.66 -7.25
C GLU A 15 -12.06 22.73 -8.68
N VAL A 16 -11.85 23.87 -9.36
CA VAL A 16 -12.14 24.02 -10.81
C VAL A 16 -10.96 23.51 -11.62
N ALA A 17 -9.76 23.82 -11.14
CA ALA A 17 -8.49 23.28 -11.60
C ALA A 17 -7.64 22.92 -10.37
N PRO A 18 -6.60 22.07 -10.50
CA PRO A 18 -5.74 21.72 -9.37
C PRO A 18 -5.17 22.97 -8.68
N GLY A 19 -5.53 23.17 -7.41
CA GLY A 19 -5.10 24.34 -6.62
C GLY A 19 -5.96 25.60 -6.80
N VAL A 20 -6.91 25.63 -7.74
CA VAL A 20 -7.82 26.76 -7.95
C VAL A 20 -9.22 26.38 -7.48
N MET A 21 -9.65 27.00 -6.39
CA MET A 21 -10.97 26.76 -5.79
C MET A 21 -12.06 27.57 -6.51
N ARG A 22 -13.27 27.01 -6.64
CA ARG A 22 -14.40 27.69 -7.30
C ARG A 22 -14.82 28.98 -6.61
N PHE A 23 -14.85 28.99 -5.28
CA PHE A 23 -15.29 30.15 -4.51
C PHE A 23 -14.12 30.86 -3.84
N SER A 24 -14.18 32.19 -3.81
CA SER A 24 -13.22 33.06 -3.11
C SER A 24 -13.26 32.87 -1.59
N ALA A 25 -12.18 33.26 -0.92
CA ALA A 25 -12.07 33.19 0.54
C ALA A 25 -13.17 33.97 1.26
N ALA A 26 -13.52 35.17 0.78
CA ALA A 26 -14.56 36.01 1.35
C ALA A 26 -15.95 35.34 1.29
N ARG A 27 -16.33 34.81 0.12
CA ARG A 27 -17.60 34.06 -0.04
C ARG A 27 -17.65 32.83 0.87
N MET A 28 -16.51 32.15 1.04
CA MET A 28 -16.39 31.02 1.95
C MET A 28 -16.45 31.42 3.43
N TYR A 29 -15.93 32.59 3.80
CA TYR A 29 -16.02 33.13 5.15
C TYR A 29 -17.48 33.38 5.56
N ALA A 30 -18.24 34.05 4.69
CA ALA A 30 -19.68 34.27 4.87
C ALA A 30 -20.46 32.95 4.90
N LYS A 31 -20.25 32.06 3.91
CA LYS A 31 -20.95 30.77 3.82
C LYS A 31 -20.65 29.83 5.00
N ARG A 32 -19.44 29.88 5.56
CA ARG A 32 -19.07 29.10 6.77
C ARG A 32 -19.66 29.68 8.04
N GLY A 33 -20.29 30.86 7.98
CA GLY A 33 -20.75 31.62 9.13
C GLY A 33 -19.62 31.93 10.10
N ALA A 34 -18.38 32.05 9.61
CA ALA A 34 -17.20 32.16 10.47
C ALA A 34 -17.25 33.43 11.34
N TYR A 35 -17.88 34.50 10.83
CA TYR A 35 -18.13 35.74 11.56
C TYR A 35 -18.97 35.57 12.83
N ALA A 36 -19.87 34.58 12.87
CA ALA A 36 -20.74 34.32 14.01
C ALA A 36 -20.21 33.22 14.94
N LYS A 37 -19.10 32.55 14.58
CA LYS A 37 -18.53 31.47 15.39
C LYS A 37 -17.67 32.05 16.49
N LYS A 38 -18.15 31.96 17.73
CA LYS A 38 -17.36 32.27 18.92
C LYS A 38 -16.20 31.27 19.03
N THR A 39 -15.01 31.77 19.37
CA THR A 39 -13.86 30.94 19.72
C THR A 39 -14.20 30.12 20.96
N TYR A 40 -14.22 28.79 20.82
CA TYR A 40 -14.37 27.92 21.98
C TYR A 40 -13.14 28.10 22.89
N PRO A 41 -13.31 28.15 24.23
CA PRO A 41 -12.17 28.20 25.13
C PRO A 41 -11.28 26.99 24.89
N THR A 42 -9.98 27.22 24.78
CA THR A 42 -9.00 26.15 24.60
C THR A 42 -8.98 25.29 25.86
N VAL A 43 -9.62 24.13 25.81
CA VAL A 43 -9.52 23.16 26.89
C VAL A 43 -8.12 22.56 26.85
N GLU A 44 -7.28 22.91 27.83
CA GLU A 44 -5.99 22.29 28.01
C GLU A 44 -6.17 20.78 28.23
N LYS A 45 -5.85 20.01 27.20
CA LYS A 45 -5.83 18.55 27.32
C LYS A 45 -4.66 18.20 28.24
N LYS A 46 -4.93 17.89 29.51
CA LYS A 46 -3.94 17.27 30.42
C LYS A 46 -3.45 15.97 29.80
N MET A 47 -2.33 16.03 29.08
CA MET A 47 -1.72 14.87 28.47
C MET A 47 -1.17 13.97 29.57
N ARG A 48 -1.76 12.79 29.76
CA ARG A 48 -1.22 11.79 30.68
C ARG A 48 0.22 11.47 30.29
N ARG A 49 1.18 11.77 31.19
CA ARG A 49 2.59 11.44 30.99
C ARG A 49 2.73 9.92 30.94
N LYS A 50 3.32 9.39 29.86
CA LYS A 50 3.62 7.96 29.74
C LYS A 50 4.62 7.55 30.82
N VAL A 51 4.32 6.48 31.55
CA VAL A 51 5.20 5.96 32.61
C VAL A 51 6.51 5.47 31.99
N LYS A 52 7.66 5.92 32.50
CA LYS A 52 9.00 5.55 31.98
C LYS A 52 9.56 4.27 32.62
N PHE A 53 9.12 3.96 33.83
CA PHE A 53 9.63 2.88 34.66
C PHE A 53 8.54 1.86 34.96
N VAL A 54 8.91 0.59 34.98
CA VAL A 54 8.11 -0.50 35.54
C VAL A 54 8.77 -0.90 36.86
N VAL A 55 7.98 -0.88 37.92
CA VAL A 55 8.39 -1.42 39.23
C VAL A 55 8.39 -2.94 39.11
N LYS A 56 9.54 -3.56 39.38
CA LYS A 56 9.69 -5.01 39.38
C LYS A 56 9.96 -5.47 40.81
N PRO A 57 9.21 -6.45 41.34
CA PRO A 57 9.53 -7.04 42.62
C PRO A 57 10.85 -7.82 42.51
N ILE A 58 11.65 -7.78 43.57
CA ILE A 58 12.94 -8.47 43.68
C ILE A 58 12.92 -9.33 44.93
N GLY A 59 13.32 -10.59 44.77
CA GLY A 59 13.43 -11.56 45.86
C GLY A 59 14.65 -11.32 46.75
N GLY A 60 14.55 -11.78 48.00
CA GLY A 60 15.60 -11.78 49.02
C GLY A 60 15.33 -10.82 50.17
N ASP A 61 15.50 -11.32 51.41
CA ASP A 61 15.06 -10.65 52.64
C ASP A 61 15.75 -9.31 52.93
N LYS A 62 16.92 -9.07 52.33
CA LYS A 62 17.71 -7.83 52.50
C LYS A 62 17.82 -6.97 51.22
N ASN A 63 16.99 -7.23 50.20
CA ASN A 63 17.16 -6.65 48.85
C ASN A 63 16.11 -5.59 48.47
N GLY A 64 15.33 -5.10 49.44
CA GLY A 64 14.45 -3.92 49.27
C GLY A 64 13.13 -4.15 48.51
N LYS A 65 12.74 -5.41 48.25
CA LYS A 65 11.47 -5.89 47.65
C LYS A 65 11.12 -5.39 46.25
N GLU A 66 11.53 -4.19 45.81
CA GLU A 66 11.17 -3.61 44.50
C GLU A 66 12.31 -2.80 43.87
N ARG A 67 12.44 -2.82 42.53
CA ARG A 67 13.26 -1.86 41.78
C ARG A 67 12.52 -1.28 40.57
N LYS A 68 12.75 0.01 40.33
CA LYS A 68 12.25 0.72 39.14
C LYS A 68 13.16 0.43 37.95
N VAL A 69 12.63 -0.23 36.91
CA VAL A 69 13.37 -0.58 35.68
C VAL A 69 12.79 0.18 34.50
N LEU A 70 13.66 0.80 33.69
CA LEU A 70 13.24 1.45 32.45
C LEU A 70 12.58 0.44 31.49
N ILE A 71 11.43 0.81 30.89
CA ILE A 71 10.70 -0.03 29.93
C ILE A 71 11.54 -0.28 28.67
N LYS A 72 12.25 0.75 28.21
CA LYS A 72 13.12 0.69 27.04
C LYS A 72 14.54 1.04 27.48
N LYS A 73 15.40 0.03 27.57
CA LYS A 73 16.83 0.23 27.84
C LYS A 73 17.51 0.86 26.62
N GLU A 74 18.47 1.74 26.89
CA GLU A 74 19.27 2.37 25.85
C GLU A 74 20.36 1.42 25.35
N PRO A 75 20.81 1.56 24.09
CA PRO A 75 21.90 0.74 23.57
C PRO A 75 23.20 1.01 24.33
N LYS A 76 24.00 -0.04 24.55
CA LYS A 76 25.32 0.07 25.22
C LYS A 76 26.33 0.87 24.40
N TYR A 77 26.23 0.83 23.07
CA TYR A 77 27.15 1.49 22.14
C TYR A 77 26.42 2.57 21.35
N LEU A 78 26.95 3.79 21.37
CA LEU A 78 26.51 4.87 20.49
C LEU A 78 27.27 4.81 19.16
N LYS A 79 26.62 5.24 18.08
CA LYS A 79 27.28 5.41 16.78
C LYS A 79 28.00 6.75 16.76
N GLU A 80 29.24 6.77 16.27
CA GLU A 80 30.05 7.99 16.13
C GLU A 80 29.40 8.99 15.16
N CYS A 81 28.91 8.52 14.00
CA CYS A 81 28.22 9.37 13.03
C CYS A 81 26.70 9.23 13.13
N ARG A 82 26.01 10.37 13.17
CA ARG A 82 24.54 10.43 13.11
C ARG A 82 24.06 10.19 11.68
N THR A 83 23.42 9.04 11.44
CA THR A 83 22.72 8.80 10.17
C THR A 83 21.41 9.57 10.14
N THR A 84 21.24 10.50 9.19
CA THR A 84 19.96 11.19 8.99
C THR A 84 18.94 10.23 8.38
N ARG A 85 17.77 10.11 9.03
CA ARG A 85 16.70 9.23 8.54
C ARG A 85 15.99 9.91 7.37
N ARG A 86 16.21 9.45 6.15
CA ARG A 86 15.46 9.90 4.97
C ARG A 86 14.00 9.46 5.10
N THR A 87 13.07 10.40 4.93
CA THR A 87 11.63 10.10 4.86
C THR A 87 11.32 9.37 3.56
N LYS A 88 10.90 8.10 3.67
CA LYS A 88 10.47 7.32 2.49
C LYS A 88 9.06 7.76 2.10
N ARG A 89 8.88 8.17 0.84
CA ARG A 89 7.56 8.39 0.25
C ARG A 89 6.99 7.04 -0.20
N SER A 90 5.72 6.79 0.09
CA SER A 90 5.03 5.61 -0.45
C SER A 90 4.86 5.76 -1.97
N PRO A 91 4.98 4.68 -2.75
CA PRO A 91 4.70 4.73 -4.18
C PRO A 91 3.24 5.14 -4.39
N LYS A 92 3.01 6.05 -5.36
CA LYS A 92 1.67 6.44 -5.77
C LYS A 92 1.17 5.49 -6.86
N LYS A 93 -0.13 5.23 -6.88
CA LYS A 93 -0.79 4.49 -7.97
C LYS A 93 -0.59 5.24 -9.30
N THR A 94 -0.14 4.54 -10.33
CA THR A 94 0.01 5.11 -11.68
C THR A 94 -1.37 5.41 -12.28
N ALA A 95 -1.55 6.58 -12.90
CA ALA A 95 -2.78 6.90 -13.60
C ALA A 95 -2.92 6.04 -14.87
N LEU A 96 -4.12 5.51 -15.10
CA LEU A 96 -4.42 4.69 -16.27
C LEU A 96 -4.47 5.57 -17.53
N ARG A 97 -3.89 5.10 -18.64
CA ARG A 97 -4.05 5.76 -19.95
C ARG A 97 -5.51 5.65 -20.41
N ARG A 98 -6.06 6.72 -21.00
CA ARG A 98 -7.44 6.76 -21.49
C ARG A 98 -7.78 5.67 -22.52
N SER A 99 -6.80 5.22 -23.30
CA SER A 99 -6.99 4.15 -24.29
C SER A 99 -7.16 2.76 -23.69
N ILE A 100 -6.76 2.57 -22.42
CA ILE A 100 -6.86 1.30 -21.72
C ILE A 100 -8.18 1.32 -20.95
N THR A 101 -9.16 0.59 -21.45
CA THR A 101 -10.45 0.36 -20.78
C THR A 101 -10.61 -1.12 -20.49
N PRO A 102 -11.35 -1.54 -19.46
CA PRO A 102 -11.64 -2.95 -19.22
C PRO A 102 -12.10 -3.64 -20.52
N GLY A 103 -11.47 -4.76 -20.87
CA GLY A 103 -11.71 -5.48 -22.12
C GLY A 103 -10.97 -5.01 -23.36
N THR A 104 -10.18 -3.93 -23.27
CA THR A 104 -9.26 -3.56 -24.35
C THR A 104 -8.23 -4.66 -24.58
N ILE A 105 -7.99 -4.98 -25.86
CA ILE A 105 -6.92 -5.89 -26.25
C ILE A 105 -5.58 -5.14 -26.22
N LEU A 106 -4.62 -5.74 -25.56
CA LEU A 106 -3.28 -5.24 -25.30
C LEU A 106 -2.24 -6.08 -26.04
N ILE A 107 -1.25 -5.43 -26.64
CA ILE A 107 -0.06 -6.11 -27.17
C ILE A 107 1.07 -5.95 -26.15
N ILE A 108 1.59 -7.06 -25.65
CA ILE A 108 2.70 -7.06 -24.69
C ILE A 108 4.01 -6.82 -25.44
N LEU A 109 4.83 -5.89 -24.95
CA LEU A 109 6.13 -5.59 -25.56
C LEU A 109 7.30 -6.33 -24.91
N ALA A 110 7.21 -6.62 -23.60
CA ALA A 110 8.32 -7.15 -22.83
C ALA A 110 7.97 -8.45 -22.07
N GLY A 111 8.99 -9.26 -21.82
CA GLY A 111 8.89 -10.53 -21.08
C GLY A 111 8.58 -11.74 -21.97
N ARG A 112 8.24 -12.86 -21.33
CA ARG A 112 8.02 -14.15 -22.01
C ARG A 112 6.89 -14.13 -23.04
N HIS A 113 5.89 -13.27 -22.83
CA HIS A 113 4.68 -13.19 -23.66
C HIS A 113 4.69 -11.99 -24.61
N LYS A 114 5.88 -11.49 -24.99
CA LYS A 114 6.03 -10.40 -25.97
C LYS A 114 5.36 -10.75 -27.31
N GLY A 115 4.77 -9.76 -27.96
CA GLY A 115 4.04 -9.89 -29.22
C GLY A 115 2.64 -10.50 -29.10
N LYS A 116 2.28 -11.12 -27.98
CA LYS A 116 0.96 -11.73 -27.79
C LYS A 116 -0.11 -10.67 -27.54
N ARG A 117 -1.31 -10.93 -28.09
CA ARG A 117 -2.52 -10.14 -27.86
C ARG A 117 -3.25 -10.69 -26.65
N VAL A 118 -3.52 -9.83 -25.67
CA VAL A 118 -4.00 -10.22 -24.35
C VAL A 118 -5.07 -9.24 -23.85
N ILE A 119 -5.99 -9.67 -22.99
CA ILE A 119 -7.16 -8.89 -22.59
C ILE A 119 -6.87 -8.17 -21.27
N PHE A 120 -7.18 -6.87 -21.21
CA PHE A 120 -7.13 -6.10 -19.96
C PHE A 120 -8.35 -6.38 -19.08
N LEU A 121 -8.14 -6.66 -17.78
CA LEU A 121 -9.23 -6.88 -16.82
C LEU A 121 -9.44 -5.66 -15.91
N LYS A 122 -8.53 -5.47 -14.95
CA LYS A 122 -8.59 -4.39 -13.95
C LYS A 122 -7.20 -3.83 -13.70
N GLN A 123 -7.13 -2.61 -13.19
CA GLN A 123 -5.89 -2.08 -12.63
C GLN A 123 -5.79 -2.46 -11.15
N LEU A 124 -4.65 -3.01 -10.74
CA LEU A 124 -4.42 -3.35 -9.33
C LEU A 124 -4.24 -2.09 -8.48
N GLU A 125 -4.78 -2.12 -7.27
CA GLU A 125 -4.92 -0.92 -6.44
C GLU A 125 -3.61 -0.45 -5.82
N LYS A 126 -2.79 -1.36 -5.31
CA LYS A 126 -1.56 -1.00 -4.57
C LYS A 126 -0.42 -0.69 -5.52
N SER A 127 -0.21 -1.53 -6.55
CA SER A 127 0.89 -1.37 -7.48
C SER A 127 0.58 -0.46 -8.67
N GLY A 128 -0.69 -0.31 -9.04
CA GLY A 128 -1.09 0.36 -10.28
C GLY A 128 -0.78 -0.44 -11.55
N LEU A 129 -0.32 -1.69 -11.42
CA LEU A 129 -0.07 -2.58 -12.56
C LEU A 129 -1.37 -3.06 -13.19
N LEU A 130 -1.31 -3.42 -14.47
CA LEU A 130 -2.43 -3.97 -15.21
C LEU A 130 -2.57 -5.46 -14.90
N LEU A 131 -3.77 -5.89 -14.51
CA LEU A 131 -4.13 -7.30 -14.50
C LEU A 131 -4.60 -7.68 -15.90
N VAL A 132 -3.88 -8.61 -16.49
CA VAL A 132 -4.03 -8.99 -17.89
C VAL A 132 -4.23 -10.50 -17.94
N THR A 133 -5.16 -10.95 -18.76
CA THR A 133 -5.39 -12.38 -19.01
C THR A 133 -5.43 -12.63 -20.50
N GLY A 134 -4.75 -13.68 -20.94
CA GLY A 134 -5.11 -14.25 -22.21
C GLY A 134 -5.86 -15.52 -21.95
N PRO A 135 -6.94 -15.78 -22.68
CA PRO A 135 -7.57 -17.08 -22.60
C PRO A 135 -6.50 -18.16 -22.81
N MET A 136 -6.20 -18.94 -21.76
CA MET A 136 -5.02 -19.83 -21.71
C MET A 136 -4.98 -20.78 -22.90
N LYS A 137 -6.16 -21.25 -23.33
CA LYS A 137 -6.39 -22.12 -24.47
C LYS A 137 -5.98 -21.48 -25.81
N LEU A 138 -6.09 -20.17 -25.96
CA LEU A 138 -5.84 -19.46 -27.22
C LEU A 138 -4.39 -19.01 -27.35
N ASN A 139 -3.84 -18.37 -26.32
CA ASN A 139 -2.55 -17.69 -26.43
C ASN A 139 -1.53 -18.13 -25.37
N SER A 140 -1.89 -19.09 -24.51
CA SER A 140 -1.02 -19.61 -23.44
C SER A 140 -0.43 -18.51 -22.56
N THR A 141 -1.16 -17.41 -22.36
CA THR A 141 -0.77 -16.36 -21.42
C THR A 141 -1.62 -16.47 -20.16
N PRO A 142 -1.04 -16.82 -19.01
CA PRO A 142 -1.80 -16.92 -17.78
C PRO A 142 -2.24 -15.54 -17.30
N LEU A 143 -3.05 -15.53 -16.26
CA LEU A 143 -3.34 -14.32 -15.50
C LEU A 143 -2.02 -13.72 -14.96
N ARG A 144 -1.71 -12.50 -15.40
CA ARG A 144 -0.40 -11.89 -15.15
C ARG A 144 -0.50 -10.39 -14.90
N ARG A 145 0.38 -9.88 -14.04
CA ARG A 145 0.59 -8.45 -13.81
C ARG A 145 1.59 -7.88 -14.79
N ILE A 146 1.25 -6.78 -15.46
CA ILE A 146 2.11 -6.11 -16.45
C ILE A 146 2.10 -4.60 -16.20
N ALA A 147 3.25 -3.96 -16.35
CA ALA A 147 3.32 -2.50 -16.24
C ALA A 147 2.79 -1.86 -17.52
N GLN A 148 2.02 -0.79 -17.36
CA GLN A 148 1.37 -0.07 -18.46
C GLN A 148 2.36 0.44 -19.53
N ALA A 149 3.62 0.71 -19.17
CA ALA A 149 4.65 1.18 -20.09
C ALA A 149 5.03 0.14 -21.17
N PHE A 150 4.90 -1.15 -20.86
CA PHE A 150 5.31 -2.24 -21.75
C PHE A 150 4.15 -2.82 -22.57
N VAL A 151 3.14 -2.01 -22.83
CA VAL A 151 1.92 -2.43 -23.50
C VAL A 151 1.46 -1.39 -24.51
N ILE A 152 1.07 -1.87 -25.69
CA ILE A 152 0.33 -1.08 -26.68
C ILE A 152 -1.16 -1.42 -26.55
N ALA A 153 -1.98 -0.41 -26.28
CA ALA A 153 -3.42 -0.52 -26.28
C ALA A 153 -3.92 -0.49 -27.73
N THR A 154 -4.66 -1.51 -28.15
CA THR A 154 -5.29 -1.53 -29.46
C THR A 154 -6.66 -0.85 -29.42
N LYS A 155 -7.25 -0.59 -30.59
CA LYS A 155 -8.61 -0.04 -30.68
C LYS A 155 -9.70 -1.09 -30.41
N THR A 156 -9.38 -2.37 -30.59
CA THR A 156 -10.32 -3.50 -30.37
C THR A 156 -10.60 -3.69 -28.89
N LYS A 157 -11.90 -3.78 -28.56
CA LYS A 157 -12.40 -3.95 -27.20
C LYS A 157 -13.40 -5.10 -27.19
N LEU A 158 -13.34 -5.90 -26.13
CA LEU A 158 -14.35 -6.91 -25.81
C LEU A 158 -15.22 -6.39 -24.68
N ASP A 159 -16.51 -6.68 -24.71
CA ASP A 159 -17.36 -6.41 -23.56
C ASP A 159 -17.12 -7.47 -22.47
N ILE A 160 -16.83 -7.01 -21.26
CA ILE A 160 -16.46 -7.83 -20.10
C ILE A 160 -17.38 -7.49 -18.90
N SER A 161 -18.49 -6.80 -19.16
CA SER A 161 -19.49 -6.40 -18.15
C SER A 161 -19.97 -7.57 -17.26
N GLY A 162 -20.11 -8.78 -17.82
CA GLY A 162 -20.55 -9.98 -17.09
C GLY A 162 -19.46 -10.71 -16.29
N LEU A 163 -18.17 -10.37 -16.46
CA LEU A 163 -17.08 -11.10 -15.83
C LEU A 163 -16.76 -10.55 -14.43
N LYS A 164 -17.01 -11.36 -13.40
CA LYS A 164 -16.63 -11.04 -12.02
C LYS A 164 -15.21 -11.53 -11.74
N VAL A 165 -14.27 -10.59 -11.60
CA VAL A 165 -12.91 -10.90 -11.15
C VAL A 165 -12.92 -11.10 -9.63
N PRO A 166 -12.52 -12.27 -9.10
CA PRO A 166 -12.51 -12.50 -7.66
C PRO A 166 -11.68 -11.50 -6.86
N GLU A 167 -12.14 -11.14 -5.67
CA GLU A 167 -11.49 -10.15 -4.80
C GLU A 167 -10.12 -10.60 -4.29
N HIS A 168 -9.91 -11.90 -4.09
CA HIS A 168 -8.62 -12.44 -3.64
C HIS A 168 -7.48 -12.26 -4.66
N ILE A 169 -7.81 -11.92 -5.91
CA ILE A 169 -6.83 -11.67 -6.98
C ILE A 169 -6.32 -10.24 -6.88
N ASP A 170 -5.34 -10.07 -6.00
CA ASP A 170 -4.71 -8.81 -5.65
C ASP A 170 -3.19 -8.84 -5.81
N ASP A 171 -2.53 -7.70 -5.56
CA ASP A 171 -1.07 -7.58 -5.62
C ASP A 171 -0.31 -8.57 -4.74
N ALA A 172 -0.93 -9.01 -3.63
CA ALA A 172 -0.36 -9.99 -2.72
C ALA A 172 -0.35 -11.40 -3.32
N TYR A 173 -1.40 -11.76 -4.07
CA TYR A 173 -1.54 -13.07 -4.71
C TYR A 173 -0.38 -13.35 -5.68
N PHE A 174 0.00 -12.34 -6.47
CA PHE A 174 1.08 -12.45 -7.45
C PHE A 174 2.48 -12.16 -6.89
N ARG A 175 2.63 -12.00 -5.57
CA ARG A 175 3.93 -11.71 -4.97
C ARG A 175 4.81 -12.97 -5.12
N ARG A 176 6.04 -12.78 -5.61
CA ARG A 176 7.00 -13.88 -5.68
C ARG A 176 7.32 -14.37 -4.27
N PHE A 177 7.22 -15.67 -4.06
CA PHE A 177 7.69 -16.31 -2.83
C PHE A 177 9.21 -16.41 -2.91
N ASN A 178 9.89 -15.62 -2.08
CA ASN A 178 11.32 -15.75 -1.87
C ASN A 178 11.51 -16.51 -0.56
N PHE A 179 11.87 -17.79 -0.63
CA PHE A 179 12.28 -18.52 0.55
C PHE A 179 13.48 -17.81 1.17
N LYS A 180 13.42 -17.51 2.46
CA LYS A 180 14.57 -16.95 3.17
C LYS A 180 15.69 -17.97 3.05
N LYS A 181 16.88 -17.52 2.63
CA LYS A 181 18.07 -18.37 2.62
C LYS A 181 18.23 -18.95 4.03
N ALA A 182 18.30 -20.27 4.14
CA ALA A 182 18.61 -20.93 5.41
C ALA A 182 19.91 -20.32 5.98
N PRO A 183 20.06 -20.21 7.31
CA PRO A 183 21.30 -19.74 7.91
C PRO A 183 22.44 -20.60 7.38
N LYS A 184 23.32 -20.00 6.58
CA LYS A 184 24.45 -20.70 5.98
C LYS A 184 25.41 -21.12 7.10
N LYS A 185 25.46 -22.42 7.41
CA LYS A 185 26.67 -23.06 7.95
C LYS A 185 27.35 -23.74 6.76
N GLY A 186 28.47 -23.17 6.29
CA GLY A 186 29.30 -23.75 5.22
C GLY A 186 28.84 -23.55 3.77
N ASP A 187 29.70 -24.01 2.84
CA ASP A 187 29.63 -23.81 1.38
C ASP A 187 28.76 -24.84 0.62
N ALA A 188 28.00 -25.69 1.31
CA ALA A 188 27.38 -26.86 0.70
C ALA A 188 26.10 -26.61 -0.13
N ASN A 189 25.67 -25.36 -0.38
CA ASN A 189 24.40 -25.06 -1.06
C ASN A 189 24.41 -23.75 -1.86
N ILE A 190 25.43 -23.55 -2.71
CA ILE A 190 25.60 -22.32 -3.49
C ILE A 190 24.63 -22.25 -4.68
N PHE A 191 24.34 -23.39 -5.34
CA PHE A 191 23.63 -23.44 -6.63
C PHE A 191 22.15 -23.87 -6.56
N THR A 192 21.61 -24.23 -5.39
CA THR A 192 20.23 -24.73 -5.24
C THR A 192 19.14 -23.64 -5.31
N GLN A 193 19.52 -22.37 -5.54
CA GLN A 193 18.60 -21.21 -5.51
C GLN A 193 17.60 -21.17 -6.69
N GLY A 194 17.67 -22.09 -7.65
CA GLY A 194 16.84 -22.10 -8.86
C GLY A 194 15.88 -23.30 -9.03
N THR A 195 16.02 -24.36 -8.23
CA THR A 195 15.43 -25.68 -8.54
C THR A 195 14.38 -26.15 -7.53
N THR A 196 13.52 -25.26 -7.06
CA THR A 196 12.19 -25.71 -6.61
C THR A 196 11.23 -25.46 -7.75
N VAL A 197 11.07 -26.49 -8.58
CA VAL A 197 10.01 -26.58 -9.57
C VAL A 197 8.72 -26.21 -8.85
N SER A 198 8.13 -25.09 -9.25
CA SER A 198 6.76 -24.72 -8.91
C SER A 198 5.86 -25.76 -9.59
N SER A 199 5.81 -26.97 -9.03
CA SER A 199 4.85 -28.00 -9.41
C SER A 199 3.46 -27.41 -9.23
N TYR A 200 2.84 -27.11 -10.38
CA TYR A 200 1.42 -26.96 -10.62
C TYR A 200 0.54 -26.85 -9.36
N ARG A 201 0.16 -25.62 -9.02
CA ARG A 201 -1.07 -25.39 -8.25
C ARG A 201 -2.15 -24.97 -9.25
N PHE A 202 -2.62 -25.95 -10.03
CA PHE A 202 -3.94 -25.91 -10.65
C PHE A 202 -4.91 -26.45 -9.62
N PHE A 203 -5.71 -25.56 -9.06
CA PHE A 203 -7.15 -25.69 -8.81
C PHE A 203 -7.66 -24.26 -8.56
#